data_AF-A0A0F4IQX3-F1
#
_entry.id   AF-A0A0F4IQX3-F1
#
_cell.length_a   1.000
_cell.length_b   1.000
_cell.length_c   1.000
_cell.angle_alpha   90.00
_cell.angle_beta   90.00
_cell.angle_gamma   90.00
#
_symmetry.space_group_name_H-M   'P 1'
#
loop_
_entity.id
_entity.type
_entity.pdbx_description
1 polymer ?
#
loop_
_entity_poly.entity_id
_entity_poly.type
_entity_poly.pdbx_seq_one_letter_code
_entity_poly.pdbx_strand_id
1 'polypeptide(L)'
;MTSTAAPPVEESTAPGADGTRAPLTSGRGPAPADRHTRRFGLPVAICLVMGNVIGGGIFLLPASVAPFGTISLLAFAVLTVGAIALALVFGRLAERHPQTGGPYVYVRAAFGDFAGFLAAYSYWMTAWVSNAALA
;
A
#
# COMPACT_ATOMS: atom_id res chain seq x y z
N MET A 1 -7.08 75.42 4.91
CA MET A 1 -6.81 74.89 6.26
C MET A 1 -6.22 73.50 6.07
N THR A 2 -4.94 73.16 6.23
CA THR A 2 -3.67 73.82 6.59
C THR A 2 -2.63 72.82 6.08
N SER A 3 -1.98 73.03 4.93
CA SER A 3 -0.55 73.35 4.82
C SER A 3 0.28 73.17 6.11
N THR A 4 1.19 72.19 6.11
CA THR A 4 2.43 72.14 6.90
C THR A 4 3.28 70.97 6.32
N ALA A 5 4.23 71.23 5.43
CA ALA A 5 5.63 71.61 5.69
C ALA A 5 6.50 70.42 6.15
N ALA A 6 7.36 69.92 5.26
CA ALA A 6 8.57 69.14 5.57
C ALA A 6 9.58 70.04 6.34
N PRO A 7 10.54 69.50 7.15
CA PRO A 7 11.82 68.93 6.64
C PRO A 7 12.47 67.91 7.63
N PRO A 8 13.77 67.53 7.59
CA PRO A 8 14.77 67.46 6.52
C PRO A 8 15.36 66.04 6.33
N VAL A 9 16.18 65.90 5.30
CA VAL A 9 17.14 64.81 5.10
C VAL A 9 18.19 64.84 6.23
N GLU A 10 18.28 63.77 7.00
CA GLU A 10 19.47 63.43 7.78
C GLU A 10 20.12 62.17 7.19
N GLU A 11 20.83 62.39 6.10
CA GLU A 11 21.92 61.52 5.66
C GLU A 11 23.10 61.77 6.62
N SER A 12 23.08 61.08 7.76
CA SER A 12 24.18 61.06 8.72
C SER A 12 25.17 59.95 8.35
N THR A 13 26.08 60.32 7.45
CA THR A 13 27.54 60.10 7.53
C THR A 13 28.06 59.02 8.50
N ALA A 14 28.42 57.85 7.94
CA ALA A 14 29.56 56.96 8.27
C ALA A 14 29.65 56.30 9.69
N PRO A 15 30.48 55.26 9.95
CA PRO A 15 31.50 54.60 9.11
C PRO A 15 31.37 53.05 9.04
N GLY A 16 32.19 52.44 8.19
CA GLY A 16 32.27 50.99 8.03
C GLY A 16 32.58 50.23 9.32
N ALA A 17 31.85 49.14 9.51
CA ALA A 17 32.25 47.95 10.27
C ALA A 17 31.83 46.77 9.38
N ASP A 18 32.67 46.42 8.42
CA ASP A 18 33.62 45.31 8.58
C ASP A 18 32.99 44.08 9.25
N GLY A 19 32.58 43.14 8.39
CA GLY A 19 33.15 41.80 8.46
C GLY A 19 33.09 41.06 9.79
N THR A 20 31.91 40.86 10.37
CA THR A 20 31.69 39.66 11.20
C THR A 20 30.25 39.18 11.07
N ARG A 21 29.99 38.41 10.00
CA ARG A 21 28.82 37.54 9.94
C ARG A 21 28.93 36.56 11.11
N ALA A 22 28.13 36.77 12.15
CA ALA A 22 27.86 35.72 13.13
C ALA A 22 27.42 34.45 12.36
N PRO A 23 27.95 33.27 12.67
CA PRO A 23 27.45 32.06 12.06
C PRO A 23 26.01 31.92 12.47
N LEU A 24 25.09 32.06 11.51
CA LEU A 24 23.72 31.58 11.63
C LEU A 24 23.86 30.10 11.95
N THR A 25 23.74 29.74 13.23
CA THR A 25 23.55 28.36 13.64
C THR A 25 22.19 27.98 13.10
N SER A 26 22.26 27.49 11.86
CA SER A 26 21.21 26.91 11.06
C SER A 26 20.28 26.14 11.98
N GLY A 27 19.04 26.63 12.08
CA GLY A 27 17.99 25.94 12.79
C GLY A 27 18.02 24.50 12.37
N ARG A 28 18.35 23.61 13.32
CA ARG A 28 18.25 22.19 13.12
C ARG A 28 16.77 21.89 12.98
N GLY A 29 16.28 21.97 11.74
CA GLY A 29 14.98 21.46 11.36
C GLY A 29 14.86 20.03 11.90
N PRO A 30 13.66 19.62 12.36
CA PRO A 30 13.45 18.28 12.87
C PRO A 30 14.05 17.28 11.88
N ALA A 31 14.94 16.42 12.37
CA ALA A 31 15.55 15.35 11.60
C ALA A 31 14.45 14.67 10.78
N PRO A 32 14.67 14.36 9.49
CA PRO A 32 13.65 13.72 8.68
C PRO A 32 13.22 12.47 9.43
N ALA A 33 11.94 12.46 9.85
CA ALA A 33 11.32 11.29 10.45
C ALA A 33 11.63 10.14 9.52
N ASP A 34 12.39 9.17 10.04
CA ASP A 34 12.75 7.95 9.33
C ASP A 34 11.44 7.37 8.80
N ARG A 35 11.21 7.54 7.50
CA ARG A 35 10.00 7.10 6.83
C ARG A 35 10.16 5.60 6.76
N HIS A 36 9.81 4.94 7.86
CA HIS A 36 9.69 3.50 7.99
C HIS A 36 8.71 3.07 6.92
N THR A 37 9.24 2.85 5.73
CA THR A 37 8.56 2.17 4.66
C THR A 37 8.47 0.76 5.21
N ARG A 38 7.38 0.47 5.94
CA ARG A 38 7.12 -0.85 6.51
C ARG A 38 6.89 -1.79 5.34
N ARG A 39 8.00 -2.19 4.71
CA ARG A 39 8.01 -3.21 3.68
C ARG A 39 7.70 -4.48 4.44
N PHE A 40 6.51 -5.03 4.20
CA PHE A 40 6.17 -6.37 4.66
C PHE A 40 7.27 -7.31 4.13
N GLY A 41 8.06 -7.86 5.05
CA GLY A 41 9.05 -8.86 4.68
C GLY A 41 8.35 -10.06 4.05
N LEU A 42 9.04 -10.74 3.14
CA LEU A 42 8.58 -11.99 2.51
C LEU A 42 8.01 -13.00 3.53
N PRO A 43 8.62 -13.25 4.70
CA PRO A 43 8.03 -14.16 5.69
C PRO A 43 6.71 -13.64 6.27
N VAL A 44 6.58 -12.33 6.51
CA VAL A 44 5.33 -11.76 7.07
C VAL A 44 4.21 -11.84 6.04
N ALA A 45 4.50 -11.60 4.76
CA ALA A 45 3.53 -11.75 3.68
C ALA A 45 3.04 -13.21 3.57
N ILE A 46 3.94 -14.19 3.65
CA ILE A 46 3.57 -15.62 3.63
C ILE A 46 2.69 -15.97 4.84
N CYS A 47 3.07 -15.54 6.04
CA CYS A 47 2.29 -15.79 7.25
C CYS A 47 0.89 -15.17 7.17
N LEU A 48 0.77 -13.96 6.62
CA LEU A 48 -0.52 -13.30 6.42
C LEU A 48 -1.44 -14.11 5.48
N VAL A 49 -0.89 -14.56 4.34
CA VAL A 49 -1.64 -15.38 3.37
C VAL A 49 -2.04 -16.72 3.98
N MET A 50 -1.11 -17.40 4.66
CA MET A 50 -1.39 -18.67 5.33
C MET A 50 -2.45 -18.53 6.42
N GLY A 51 -2.38 -17.45 7.21
CA GLY A 51 -3.39 -17.14 8.22
C GLY A 51 -4.79 -16.96 7.62
N ASN A 52 -4.88 -16.26 6.48
CA ASN A 52 -6.15 -16.08 5.77
C ASN A 52 -6.71 -17.41 5.21
N VAL A 53 -5.86 -18.27 4.64
CA VAL A 53 -6.29 -19.58 4.10
C VAL A 53 -6.77 -20.51 5.22
N ILE A 54 -6.06 -20.55 6.35
CA ILE A 54 -6.43 -21.37 7.51
C ILE A 54 -7.73 -20.83 8.13
N GLY A 55 -7.84 -19.50 8.31
CA GLY A 55 -9.03 -18.85 8.86
C GLY A 55 -10.27 -18.96 7.96
N GLY A 56 -10.09 -19.07 6.65
CA GLY A 56 -11.17 -19.16 5.67
C GLY A 56 -11.96 -20.48 5.66
N GLY A 57 -11.50 -21.52 6.36
CA GLY A 57 -12.31 -22.75 6.52
C GLY A 57 -11.58 -24.09 6.41
N ILE A 58 -10.25 -24.15 6.60
CA ILE A 58 -9.53 -25.45 6.60
C ILE A 58 -10.08 -26.43 7.63
N PHE A 59 -10.65 -25.92 8.73
CA PHE A 59 -11.27 -26.74 9.77
C PHE A 59 -12.67 -27.24 9.42
N LEU A 60 -13.39 -26.58 8.51
CA LEU A 60 -14.73 -27.00 8.04
C LEU A 60 -14.67 -27.97 6.86
N LEU A 61 -13.56 -27.94 6.10
CA LEU A 61 -13.34 -28.81 4.95
C LEU A 61 -13.49 -30.31 5.29
N PRO A 62 -12.82 -30.87 6.33
CA PRO A 62 -12.93 -32.29 6.67
C PRO A 62 -14.36 -32.76 6.94
N ALA A 63 -15.17 -31.94 7.62
CA ALA A 63 -16.57 -32.25 7.90
C ALA A 63 -17.41 -32.30 6.62
N SER A 64 -17.12 -31.42 5.65
CA SER A 64 -17.85 -31.35 4.38
C SER A 64 -17.47 -32.46 3.40
N VAL A 65 -16.22 -32.95 3.47
CA VAL A 65 -15.73 -34.04 2.58
C VAL A 65 -15.81 -35.44 3.19
N ALA A 66 -16.13 -35.56 4.49
CA ALA A 66 -16.34 -36.85 5.17
C ALA A 66 -17.30 -37.81 4.44
N PRO A 67 -18.41 -37.36 3.80
CA PRO A 67 -19.32 -38.25 3.08
C PRO A 67 -18.75 -38.83 1.78
N PHE A 68 -17.71 -38.20 1.20
CA PHE A 68 -17.19 -38.53 -0.14
C PHE A 68 -15.99 -39.50 -0.11
N GLY A 69 -15.50 -39.89 1.07
CA GLY A 69 -14.47 -40.93 1.23
C GLY A 69 -13.17 -40.65 0.45
N THR A 70 -12.58 -41.67 -0.16
CA THR A 70 -11.28 -41.60 -0.86
C THR A 70 -11.27 -40.65 -2.07
N ILE A 71 -12.43 -40.36 -2.69
CA ILE A 71 -12.54 -39.42 -3.83
C ILE A 71 -12.12 -38.01 -3.43
N SER A 72 -12.24 -37.65 -2.16
CA SER A 72 -11.81 -36.35 -1.62
C SER A 72 -10.31 -36.11 -1.82
N LEU A 73 -9.47 -37.16 -1.82
CA LEU A 73 -8.03 -37.01 -2.10
C LEU A 73 -7.75 -36.61 -3.55
N LEU A 74 -8.52 -37.14 -4.50
CA LEU A 74 -8.46 -36.73 -5.90
C LEU A 74 -8.92 -35.28 -6.07
N ALA A 75 -9.99 -34.89 -5.38
CA ALA A 75 -10.44 -33.50 -5.35
C ALA A 75 -9.37 -32.56 -4.78
N PHE A 76 -8.71 -32.91 -3.67
CA PHE A 76 -7.57 -32.16 -3.12
C PHE A 76 -6.38 -32.09 -4.08
N ALA A 77 -6.09 -33.17 -4.81
CA ALA A 77 -5.01 -33.18 -5.79
C ALA A 77 -5.31 -32.20 -6.94
N VAL A 78 -6.52 -32.24 -7.50
CA VAL A 78 -6.95 -31.31 -8.56
C VAL A 78 -6.97 -29.88 -8.05
N LEU A 79 -7.47 -29.65 -6.83
CA LEU A 79 -7.49 -28.32 -6.20
C LEU A 79 -6.08 -27.77 -6.01
N THR A 80 -5.14 -28.60 -5.55
CA THR A 80 -3.73 -28.23 -5.38
C THR A 80 -3.07 -27.90 -6.72
N VAL A 81 -3.30 -28.71 -7.76
CA VAL A 81 -2.78 -28.44 -9.11
C VAL A 81 -3.35 -27.13 -9.66
N GLY A 82 -4.65 -26.89 -9.50
CA GLY A 82 -5.30 -25.64 -9.88
C GLY A 82 -4.73 -24.43 -9.12
N ALA A 83 -4.51 -24.56 -7.82
CA ALA A 83 -3.92 -23.52 -6.99
C ALA A 83 -2.48 -23.19 -7.41
N ILE A 84 -1.66 -24.19 -7.74
CA ILE A 84 -0.29 -23.99 -8.24
C ILE A 84 -0.33 -23.31 -9.60
N ALA A 85 -1.20 -23.74 -10.53
CA ALA A 85 -1.34 -23.10 -11.83
C ALA A 85 -1.73 -21.62 -11.68
N LEU A 86 -2.68 -21.32 -10.80
CA LEU A 86 -3.09 -19.96 -10.50
C LEU A 86 -1.96 -19.14 -9.86
N ALA A 87 -1.22 -19.72 -8.90
CA ALA A 87 -0.07 -19.08 -8.27
C ALA A 87 1.04 -18.75 -9.27
N LEU A 88 1.30 -19.64 -10.24
CA LEU A 88 2.26 -19.39 -11.32
C LEU A 88 1.81 -18.27 -12.25
N VAL A 89 0.52 -18.22 -12.60
CA VAL A 89 -0.03 -17.13 -13.41
C VAL A 89 0.12 -15.78 -12.68
N PHE A 90 -0.28 -15.71 -11.41
CA PHE A 90 -0.12 -14.50 -10.61
C PHE A 90 1.36 -14.13 -10.37
N GLY A 91 2.23 -15.11 -10.15
CA GLY A 91 3.67 -14.91 -10.01
C GLY A 91 4.29 -14.32 -11.28
N ARG A 92 3.97 -14.87 -12.44
CA ARG A 92 4.41 -14.34 -13.76
C ARG A 92 3.87 -12.94 -14.04
N LEU A 93 2.66 -12.63 -13.57
CA LEU A 93 2.06 -11.30 -13.69
C LEU A 93 2.72 -10.29 -12.75
N ALA A 94 3.05 -10.70 -11.52
CA ALA A 94 3.75 -9.89 -10.54
C ALA A 94 5.18 -9.53 -11.00
N GLU A 95 5.87 -10.44 -11.68
CA GLU A 95 7.17 -10.17 -12.31
C GLU A 95 7.08 -9.18 -13.48
N ARG A 96 6.04 -9.30 -14.32
CA ARG A 96 5.87 -8.42 -15.51
C ARG A 96 5.34 -7.03 -15.18
N HIS A 97 4.51 -6.88 -14.16
CA HIS A 97 3.94 -5.61 -13.71
C HIS A 97 4.27 -5.36 -12.23
N PRO A 98 5.48 -4.85 -11.91
CA PRO A 98 5.90 -4.55 -10.53
C PRO A 98 5.22 -3.28 -9.95
N GLN A 99 4.01 -2.95 -10.42
CA GLN A 99 3.26 -1.79 -9.95
C GLN A 99 2.42 -2.15 -8.72
N THR A 100 2.55 -1.34 -7.67
CA THR A 100 1.84 -1.51 -6.40
C THR A 100 0.35 -1.22 -6.57
N GLY A 101 -0.49 -2.27 -6.63
CA GLY A 101 -1.95 -2.12 -6.58
C GLY A 101 -2.78 -3.41 -6.65
N GLY A 102 -2.14 -4.59 -6.52
CA GLY A 102 -2.84 -5.86 -6.42
C GLY A 102 -3.51 -6.33 -7.72
N PRO A 103 -4.44 -7.31 -7.65
CA PRO A 103 -5.09 -7.91 -8.81
C PRO A 103 -5.77 -6.89 -9.74
N TYR A 104 -6.23 -5.78 -9.18
CA TYR A 104 -6.83 -4.66 -9.89
C TYR A 104 -5.92 -4.09 -10.98
N VAL A 105 -4.63 -3.91 -10.69
CA VAL A 105 -3.68 -3.33 -11.66
C VAL A 105 -3.47 -4.27 -12.84
N TYR A 106 -3.51 -5.58 -12.62
CA TYR A 106 -3.42 -6.56 -13.70
C TYR A 106 -4.64 -6.52 -14.62
N VAL A 107 -5.84 -6.46 -14.05
CA VAL A 107 -7.09 -6.43 -14.83
C VAL A 107 -7.23 -5.10 -15.56
N ARG A 108 -6.88 -3.98 -14.91
CA ARG A 108 -6.87 -2.66 -15.53
C ARG A 108 -5.86 -2.57 -16.68
N ALA A 109 -4.67 -3.14 -16.51
CA ALA A 109 -3.65 -3.17 -17.56
C ALA A 109 -4.06 -4.03 -18.76
N ALA A 110 -4.79 -5.14 -18.53
CA ALA A 110 -5.20 -6.07 -19.58
C ALA A 110 -6.52 -5.67 -20.30
N PHE A 111 -7.48 -5.08 -19.59
CA PHE A 111 -8.86 -4.87 -20.07
C PHE A 111 -9.35 -3.41 -19.98
N GLY A 112 -8.53 -2.49 -19.50
CA GLY A 112 -8.86 -1.06 -19.40
C GLY A 112 -9.54 -0.65 -18.09
N ASP A 113 -9.85 0.65 -17.97
CA ASP A 113 -10.30 1.28 -16.71
C ASP A 113 -11.64 0.74 -16.19
N PHE A 114 -12.59 0.38 -17.07
CA PHE A 114 -13.90 -0.15 -16.65
C PHE A 114 -13.82 -1.56 -16.05
N ALA A 115 -13.04 -2.44 -16.67
CA ALA A 115 -12.81 -3.80 -16.16
C ALA A 115 -11.99 -3.77 -14.86
N GLY A 116 -11.06 -2.82 -14.74
CA GLY A 116 -10.40 -2.50 -13.48
C GLY A 116 -11.43 -2.15 -12.41
N PHE A 117 -12.29 -1.15 -12.67
CA PHE A 117 -13.30 -0.70 -11.70
C PHE A 117 -14.18 -1.85 -11.22
N LEU A 118 -14.67 -2.70 -12.14
CA LEU A 118 -15.50 -3.84 -11.77
C LEU A 118 -14.74 -4.83 -10.87
N ALA A 119 -13.46 -5.12 -11.16
CA ALA A 119 -12.64 -6.01 -10.32
C ALA A 119 -12.41 -5.43 -8.91
N ALA A 120 -12.13 -4.13 -8.78
CA ALA A 120 -12.01 -3.48 -7.47
C ALA A 120 -13.35 -3.51 -6.71
N TYR A 121 -14.45 -3.26 -7.40
CA TYR A 121 -15.79 -3.28 -6.80
C TYR A 121 -16.18 -4.68 -6.32
N SER A 122 -15.97 -5.72 -7.13
CA SER A 122 -16.20 -7.11 -6.75
C SER A 122 -15.31 -7.54 -5.57
N TYR A 123 -14.03 -7.15 -5.58
CA TYR A 123 -13.14 -7.43 -4.46
C TYR A 123 -13.62 -6.77 -3.15
N TRP A 124 -14.05 -5.51 -3.22
CA TRP A 124 -14.61 -4.79 -2.08
C TRP A 124 -15.87 -5.45 -1.55
N MET A 125 -16.80 -5.84 -2.42
CA MET A 125 -18.01 -6.59 -2.04
C MET A 125 -17.66 -7.89 -1.33
N THR A 126 -16.71 -8.68 -1.85
CA THR A 126 -16.25 -9.92 -1.21
C THR A 126 -15.69 -9.66 0.19
N ALA A 127 -14.95 -8.57 0.40
CA ALA A 127 -14.41 -8.24 1.71
C ALA A 127 -15.52 -7.95 2.74
N TRP A 128 -16.57 -7.21 2.36
CA TRP A 128 -17.74 -6.96 3.23
C TRP A 128 -18.54 -8.22 3.50
N VAL A 129 -18.79 -9.04 2.47
CA VAL A 129 -19.49 -10.33 2.63
C VAL A 129 -18.70 -11.25 3.56
N SER A 130 -17.37 -11.30 3.43
CA SER A 130 -16.54 -12.12 4.32
C SER A 130 -16.59 -11.63 5.77
N ASN A 131 -16.65 -10.30 6.00
CA ASN A 131 -16.85 -9.76 7.34
C ASN A 131 -18.25 -10.06 7.88
N ALA A 132 -19.28 -9.99 7.03
CA ALA A 132 -20.65 -10.34 7.40
C ALA A 132 -20.83 -11.84 7.67
N ALA A 133 -20.08 -12.72 7.02
CA ALA A 133 -20.11 -14.16 7.26
C ALA A 133 -19.46 -14.57 8.59
N LEU A 134 -18.59 -13.70 9.14
CA LEU A 134 -17.90 -13.91 10.41
C LEU A 134 -18.64 -13.28 11.61
N ALA A 135 -19.59 -12.36 11.37
CA ALA A 135 -20.40 -11.68 12.38
C ALA A 135 -21.70 -12.43 12.67
#